data_AF-A0A7Y3U7P4-F1
#
_entry.id   AF-A0A7Y3U7P4-F1
#
_cell.length_a   1.000
_cell.length_b   1.000
_cell.length_c   1.000
_cell.angle_alpha   90.00
_cell.angle_beta   90.00
_cell.angle_gamma   90.00
#
_symmetry.space_group_name_H-M   'P 1'
#
loop_
_entity.id
_entity.type
_entity.pdbx_description
1 polymer ?
#
loop_
_entity_poly.entity_id
_entity_poly.type
_entity_poly.pdbx_seq_one_letter_code
_entity_poly.pdbx_strand_id
1 'polypeptide(L)'
;MRTRDHIGLTLGPLVLRIALGFVFVWAGYGKWIVKDFEGEQAARLVNELKWAQWAPAETDASAESDDATATDDQAETPEATDEGADDATDEAAEVPEDDAGQEEAQAAPVVETGKVRARGLLGLAVMLEDAKMPYPRILAWLAMITELVGGALILIGMMTRFWSIGLAITMGMAFYLTMWETVCAKIEGLAYTEWYGALSTLGHPTLNTAFLQVSLCAIAVALLFMGPGSFSVDRIFGSGPGSCPRCDRRKLDEAGKASANAGKKG
;
A
#
# COMPACT_ATOMS: atom_id res chain seq x y z
N MET A 1 -30.78 -13.49 -27.94
CA MET A 1 -30.29 -13.16 -26.58
C MET A 1 -31.37 -12.35 -25.89
N ARG A 2 -31.87 -12.84 -24.75
CA ARG A 2 -32.91 -12.13 -24.00
C ARG A 2 -32.26 -10.97 -23.24
N THR A 3 -32.98 -9.86 -23.06
CA THR A 3 -32.47 -8.67 -22.36
C THR A 3 -31.85 -8.98 -20.99
N ARG A 4 -32.32 -10.05 -20.33
CA ARG A 4 -31.82 -10.54 -19.05
C ARG A 4 -30.37 -11.05 -19.12
N ASP A 5 -30.00 -11.75 -20.20
CA ASP A 5 -28.65 -12.28 -20.41
C ASP A 5 -27.64 -11.13 -20.54
N HIS A 6 -28.08 -10.04 -21.17
CA HIS A 6 -27.24 -8.87 -21.39
C HIS A 6 -26.99 -8.07 -20.11
N ILE A 7 -27.97 -8.00 -19.20
CA ILE A 7 -27.81 -7.31 -17.91
C ILE A 7 -26.78 -8.05 -17.06
N GLY A 8 -26.88 -9.37 -16.94
CA GLY A 8 -25.95 -10.18 -16.14
C GLY A 8 -24.49 -10.04 -16.59
N LEU A 9 -24.25 -10.08 -17.91
CA LEU A 9 -22.90 -9.95 -18.49
C LEU A 9 -22.29 -8.55 -18.31
N THR A 10 -23.12 -7.53 -18.08
CA THR A 10 -22.65 -6.14 -17.91
C THR A 10 -22.52 -5.69 -16.46
N LEU A 11 -23.34 -6.24 -15.57
CA LEU A 11 -23.39 -5.84 -14.16
C LEU A 11 -22.19 -6.39 -13.38
N GLY A 12 -21.76 -7.63 -13.65
CA GLY A 12 -20.63 -8.25 -12.96
C GLY A 12 -19.35 -7.40 -13.02
N PRO A 13 -18.82 -7.09 -14.22
CA PRO A 13 -17.65 -6.23 -14.36
C PRO A 13 -17.83 -4.82 -13.80
N LEU A 14 -19.06 -4.28 -13.79
CA LEU A 14 -19.33 -2.98 -13.18
C LEU A 14 -19.16 -3.02 -11.66
N VAL A 15 -19.76 -4.00 -10.99
CA VAL A 15 -19.67 -4.14 -9.53
C VAL A 15 -18.22 -4.40 -9.11
N LEU A 16 -17.50 -5.28 -9.82
CA LEU A 16 -16.09 -5.54 -9.55
C LEU A 16 -15.22 -4.27 -9.69
N ARG A 17 -15.48 -3.43 -10.70
CA ARG A 17 -14.76 -2.15 -10.85
C ARG A 17 -15.03 -1.20 -9.70
N ILE A 18 -16.29 -1.05 -9.29
CA ILE A 18 -16.67 -0.15 -8.20
C ILE A 18 -16.00 -0.62 -6.90
N ALA A 19 -16.11 -1.92 -6.58
CA ALA A 19 -15.52 -2.48 -5.38
C ALA A 19 -13.99 -2.33 -5.38
N LEU A 20 -13.32 -2.77 -6.46
CA LEU A 20 -11.87 -2.71 -6.56
C LEU A 20 -11.37 -1.27 -6.55
N GLY A 21 -11.92 -0.43 -7.43
CA GLY A 21 -11.49 0.95 -7.58
C GLY A 21 -11.67 1.76 -6.30
N PHE A 22 -12.78 1.58 -5.58
CA PHE A 22 -13.02 2.28 -4.31
C PHE A 22 -12.00 1.88 -3.24
N VAL A 23 -11.78 0.57 -3.05
CA VAL A 23 -10.81 0.05 -2.08
C VAL A 23 -9.42 0.59 -2.36
N PHE A 24 -9.01 0.62 -3.63
CA PHE A 24 -7.67 1.07 -4.02
C PHE A 24 -7.48 2.59 -3.96
N VAL A 25 -8.50 3.38 -4.29
CA VAL A 25 -8.45 4.84 -4.06
C VAL A 25 -8.27 5.12 -2.57
N TRP A 26 -9.02 4.43 -1.72
CA TRP A 26 -8.90 4.56 -0.27
C TRP A 26 -7.51 4.12 0.23
N ALA A 27 -7.02 2.96 -0.22
CA ALA A 27 -5.70 2.44 0.16
C ALA A 27 -4.56 3.35 -0.27
N GLY A 28 -4.60 3.85 -1.52
CA GLY A 28 -3.64 4.80 -2.05
C GLY A 28 -3.67 6.14 -1.31
N TYR A 29 -4.86 6.65 -1.00
CA TYR A 29 -5.03 7.87 -0.20
C TYR A 29 -4.45 7.72 1.21
N GLY A 30 -4.64 6.56 1.85
CA GLY A 30 -4.06 6.25 3.15
C GLY A 30 -2.52 6.25 3.20
N LYS A 31 -1.85 6.08 2.04
CA LYS A 31 -0.39 6.23 1.93
C LYS A 31 0.06 7.69 1.82
N TRP A 32 -0.82 8.58 1.39
CA TRP A 32 -0.55 10.01 1.31
C TRP A 32 -0.68 10.72 2.66
N ILE A 33 -1.58 10.23 3.52
CA ILE A 33 -1.84 10.77 4.85
C ILE A 33 -0.60 10.58 5.76
N VAL A 34 -0.33 11.60 6.58
CA VAL A 34 0.70 11.56 7.61
C VAL A 34 0.23 10.69 8.78
N LYS A 35 1.11 9.81 9.25
CA LYS A 35 0.90 8.89 10.37
C LYS A 35 2.05 9.02 11.36
N ASP A 36 1.75 8.76 12.61
CA ASP A 36 2.75 8.60 13.65
C ASP A 36 3.39 7.21 13.52
N PHE A 37 4.72 7.19 13.47
CA PHE A 37 5.52 5.98 13.58
C PHE A 37 6.18 5.97 14.94
N GLU A 38 6.24 4.81 15.59
CA GLU A 38 6.82 4.67 16.93
C GLU A 38 7.91 3.59 16.94
N GLY A 39 8.80 3.65 17.94
CA GLY A 39 9.78 2.61 18.21
C GLY A 39 10.83 2.43 17.10
N GLU A 40 11.10 1.18 16.72
CA GLU A 40 12.15 0.85 15.74
C GLU A 40 11.88 1.46 14.36
N GLN A 41 10.62 1.50 13.92
CA GLN A 41 10.26 2.11 12.64
C GLN A 41 10.59 3.60 12.61
N ALA A 42 10.30 4.33 13.70
CA ALA A 42 10.64 5.73 13.87
C ALA A 42 12.16 5.96 13.81
N ALA A 43 12.95 5.14 14.52
CA ALA A 43 14.40 5.26 14.53
C ALA A 43 15.02 4.99 13.14
N ARG A 44 14.59 3.92 12.47
CA ARG A 44 15.06 3.58 11.11
C ARG A 44 14.73 4.67 10.12
N LEU A 45 13.49 5.13 10.19
CA LEU A 45 13.05 6.26 9.42
C LEU A 45 14.05 7.43 9.60
N VAL A 46 14.25 7.93 10.81
CA VAL A 46 15.13 9.10 11.05
C VAL A 46 16.54 8.87 10.53
N ASN A 47 17.11 7.69 10.79
CA ASN A 47 18.49 7.35 10.48
C ASN A 47 18.75 7.04 8.99
N GLU A 48 17.93 6.21 8.38
CA GLU A 48 18.17 5.68 7.03
C GLU A 48 17.69 6.64 5.94
N LEU A 49 16.52 7.24 6.16
CA LEU A 49 15.87 8.06 5.15
C LEU A 49 16.25 9.54 5.25
N LYS A 50 17.03 9.94 6.27
CA LYS A 50 17.47 11.32 6.55
C LYS A 50 16.35 12.36 6.46
N TRP A 51 15.13 11.95 6.80
CA TRP A 51 13.93 12.69 6.45
C TRP A 51 13.36 13.49 7.61
N ALA A 52 13.96 13.40 8.81
CA ALA A 52 13.63 14.26 9.94
C ALA A 52 13.73 15.76 9.59
N GLN A 53 14.48 16.13 8.54
CA GLN A 53 14.62 17.52 8.09
C GLN A 53 13.35 18.15 7.49
N TRP A 54 12.33 17.38 7.06
CA TRP A 54 11.12 17.96 6.44
C TRP A 54 9.86 17.90 7.31
N ALA A 55 9.90 17.24 8.46
CA ALA A 55 8.81 17.37 9.42
C ALA A 55 8.86 18.80 9.96
N PRO A 56 7.81 19.63 9.80
CA PRO A 56 7.77 20.90 10.51
C PRO A 56 7.95 20.56 11.98
N ALA A 57 8.94 21.17 12.63
CA ALA A 57 9.08 21.10 14.06
C ALA A 57 7.77 21.68 14.62
N GLU A 58 6.81 20.81 14.95
CA GLU A 58 5.77 21.18 15.88
C GLU A 58 6.49 21.34 17.21
N THR A 59 7.02 22.55 17.39
CA THR A 59 7.37 23.09 18.70
C THR A 59 6.07 23.09 19.50
N ASP A 60 5.73 21.95 20.08
CA ASP A 60 4.87 21.87 21.25
C ASP A 60 5.65 22.45 22.43
N ALA A 61 5.94 23.75 22.34
CA ALA A 61 6.22 24.62 23.46
C ALA A 61 4.89 24.90 24.16
N SER A 62 4.33 23.86 24.74
CA SER A 62 3.23 23.91 25.70
C SER A 62 3.49 22.80 26.69
N ALA A 63 4.66 22.90 27.34
CA ALA A 63 4.83 22.37 28.68
C ALA A 63 3.77 23.07 29.55
N GLU A 64 2.60 22.44 29.64
CA GLU A 64 1.59 22.74 30.64
C GLU A 64 2.27 22.42 31.99
N SER A 65 2.81 23.48 32.60
CA SER A 65 3.30 23.46 33.97
C SER A 65 2.09 23.30 34.87
N ASP A 66 1.68 22.05 35.10
CA ASP A 66 0.74 21.75 36.18
C ASP A 66 1.48 21.91 37.51
N ASP A 67 1.14 23.03 38.11
CA ASP A 67 1.46 23.51 39.44
C ASP A 67 1.03 22.49 40.52
N ALA A 68 1.78 22.52 41.61
CA ALA A 68 1.80 21.53 42.66
C ALA A 68 0.47 21.43 43.44
N THR A 69 0.12 20.21 43.88
CA THR A 69 -0.54 20.04 45.17
C THR A 69 0.09 18.85 45.89
N ALA A 70 0.83 19.18 46.95
CA ALA A 70 1.48 18.27 47.87
C ALA A 70 0.46 17.59 48.80
N THR A 71 0.69 16.31 49.11
CA THR A 71 0.42 15.76 50.45
C THR A 71 1.48 14.69 50.77
N ASP A 72 2.19 14.92 51.87
CA ASP A 72 2.96 13.98 52.70
C ASP A 72 2.28 12.61 52.87
N ASP A 73 3.03 11.49 52.89
CA ASP A 73 3.60 10.98 54.15
C ASP A 73 4.52 9.75 53.95
N GLN A 74 5.54 9.72 54.82
CA GLN A 74 6.57 8.74 55.22
C GLN A 74 6.28 7.24 55.06
N ALA A 75 7.23 6.29 55.14
CA ALA A 75 8.70 6.19 55.17
C ALA A 75 8.98 4.67 55.27
N GLU A 76 10.07 4.17 54.70
CA GLU A 76 10.97 3.19 55.34
C GLU A 76 12.23 2.93 54.47
N THR A 77 13.38 3.01 55.12
CA THR A 77 14.77 2.72 54.70
C THR A 77 15.41 2.19 56.00
N PRO A 78 16.26 1.13 56.03
CA PRO A 78 17.64 1.14 55.49
C PRO A 78 18.08 -0.27 54.95
N GLU A 79 19.30 -0.58 54.47
CA GLU A 79 20.65 -0.01 54.56
C GLU A 79 21.59 -0.67 53.52
N ALA A 80 22.64 0.09 53.13
CA ALA A 80 24.01 -0.18 52.62
C ALA A 80 24.50 -1.59 52.20
N THR A 81 25.44 -1.78 51.27
CA THR A 81 26.81 -1.22 51.12
C THR A 81 27.29 -1.38 49.65
N ASP A 82 27.98 -0.42 49.00
CA ASP A 82 29.43 -0.04 49.10
C ASP A 82 30.35 -1.12 48.46
N GLU A 83 31.40 -0.90 47.66
CA GLU A 83 32.28 0.23 47.27
C GLU A 83 33.12 -0.27 46.06
N GLY A 84 33.71 0.60 45.23
CA GLY A 84 34.71 0.15 44.24
C GLY A 84 35.07 1.17 43.16
N ALA A 85 36.04 2.02 43.47
CA ALA A 85 36.61 3.10 42.66
C ALA A 85 37.79 2.65 41.77
N ASP A 86 38.33 3.65 41.04
CA ASP A 86 39.58 3.72 40.26
C ASP A 86 39.47 3.24 38.80
N ASP A 87 40.00 3.92 37.77
CA ASP A 87 41.23 4.72 37.71
C ASP A 87 41.18 5.68 36.49
N ALA A 88 41.92 6.78 36.62
CA ALA A 88 42.11 7.82 35.62
C ALA A 88 43.21 7.44 34.63
N THR A 89 43.12 7.90 33.38
CA THR A 89 44.34 8.20 32.63
C THR A 89 44.10 9.34 31.64
N ASP A 90 44.88 10.38 31.90
CA ASP A 90 45.12 11.61 31.18
C ASP A 90 46.15 11.31 30.09
N GLU A 91 45.84 11.55 28.81
CA GLU A 91 46.87 11.62 27.77
C GLU A 91 46.52 12.71 26.74
N ALA A 92 47.14 13.87 26.96
CA ALA A 92 47.18 14.99 26.04
C ALA A 92 48.03 14.66 24.80
N ALA A 93 47.44 14.84 23.63
CA ALA A 93 48.17 14.93 22.37
C ALA A 93 47.67 16.15 21.57
N GLU A 94 48.48 17.20 21.57
CA GLU A 94 48.36 18.36 20.67
C GLU A 94 48.70 17.92 19.23
N VAL A 95 47.78 18.14 18.28
CA VAL A 95 48.00 17.98 16.83
C VAL A 95 47.15 19.07 16.11
N PRO A 96 47.66 19.70 15.03
CA PRO A 96 47.52 21.13 14.79
C PRO A 96 46.21 21.57 14.13
N GLU A 97 45.88 22.84 14.38
CA GLU A 97 44.86 23.61 13.68
C GLU A 97 45.20 23.69 12.19
N ASP A 98 44.37 23.05 11.35
CA ASP A 98 44.30 23.33 9.93
C ASP A 98 42.89 23.82 9.59
N ASP A 99 42.85 25.10 9.26
CA ASP A 99 41.72 25.95 8.91
C ASP A 99 41.17 25.54 7.54
N ALA A 100 40.09 24.74 7.52
CA ALA A 100 39.33 24.46 6.30
C ALA A 100 37.88 24.09 6.62
N GLY A 101 37.00 25.09 6.60
CA GLY A 101 35.58 24.94 6.30
C GLY A 101 34.75 24.23 7.36
N GLN A 102 34.21 25.00 8.30
CA GLN A 102 33.04 24.61 9.09
C GLN A 102 31.84 24.39 8.18
N GLU A 103 31.74 23.20 7.58
CA GLU A 103 30.46 22.60 7.26
C GLU A 103 29.85 22.27 8.62
N GLU A 104 28.90 23.10 9.08
CA GLU A 104 28.18 22.87 10.32
C GLU A 104 27.71 21.42 10.35
N ALA A 105 28.38 20.61 11.16
CA ALA A 105 27.89 19.32 11.59
C ALA A 105 26.60 19.59 12.35
N GLN A 106 25.49 19.69 11.61
CA GLN A 106 24.15 19.66 12.18
C GLN A 106 24.09 18.39 13.00
N ALA A 107 24.17 18.57 14.32
CA ALA A 107 23.95 17.53 15.29
C ALA A 107 22.68 16.79 14.86
N ALA A 108 22.81 15.48 14.62
CA ALA A 108 21.68 14.64 14.27
C ALA A 108 20.56 14.96 15.28
N PRO A 109 19.34 15.27 14.82
CA PRO A 109 18.26 15.58 15.74
C PRO A 109 18.09 14.38 16.66
N VAL A 110 18.43 14.58 17.94
CA VAL A 110 18.15 13.61 18.99
C VAL A 110 16.64 13.58 19.09
N VAL A 111 16.03 12.55 18.49
CA VAL A 111 14.58 12.35 18.52
C VAL A 111 14.22 11.90 19.93
N GLU A 112 14.07 12.86 20.81
CA GLU A 112 13.84 12.66 22.24
C GLU A 112 12.41 12.17 22.55
N THR A 113 11.54 12.02 21.55
CA THR A 113 10.10 11.73 21.74
C THR A 113 9.62 10.37 21.23
N GLY A 114 10.47 9.49 20.69
CA GLY A 114 10.11 8.11 20.32
C GLY A 114 9.03 7.93 19.24
N LYS A 115 8.41 9.03 18.78
CA LYS A 115 7.40 9.10 17.71
C LYS A 115 7.85 10.03 16.61
N VAL A 116 7.62 9.66 15.36
CA VAL A 116 7.98 10.47 14.20
C VAL A 116 6.81 10.51 13.22
N ARG A 117 6.38 11.72 12.84
CA ARG A 117 5.28 11.94 11.89
C ARG A 117 5.76 11.86 10.46
N ALA A 118 5.43 10.77 9.76
CA ALA A 118 5.81 10.55 8.37
C ALA A 118 4.58 10.29 7.49
N ARG A 119 4.74 10.46 6.18
CA ARG A 119 3.74 9.93 5.23
C ARG A 119 3.69 8.41 5.31
N GLY A 120 2.50 7.83 5.22
CA GLY A 120 2.32 6.37 5.17
C GLY A 120 3.13 5.68 4.06
N LEU A 121 3.42 6.39 2.98
CA LEU A 121 4.35 6.00 1.92
C LEU A 121 5.72 5.54 2.45
N LEU A 122 6.26 6.22 3.46
CA LEU A 122 7.58 5.92 4.02
C LEU A 122 7.57 4.62 4.81
N GLY A 123 6.47 4.30 5.49
CA GLY A 123 6.28 2.99 6.11
C GLY A 123 6.34 1.85 5.08
N LEU A 124 5.79 2.05 3.88
CA LEU A 124 5.92 1.08 2.79
C LEU A 124 7.36 0.97 2.27
N ALA A 125 8.08 2.10 2.18
CA ALA A 125 9.48 2.07 1.76
C ALA A 125 10.35 1.26 2.73
N VAL A 126 10.15 1.43 4.05
CA VAL A 126 10.84 0.62 5.07
C VAL A 126 10.52 -0.86 4.91
N MET A 127 9.24 -1.24 4.72
CA MET A 127 8.87 -2.65 4.48
C MET A 127 9.54 -3.23 3.23
N LEU A 128 9.68 -2.44 2.17
CA LEU A 128 10.37 -2.87 0.94
C LEU A 128 11.88 -3.02 1.14
N GLU A 129 12.48 -2.17 1.96
CA GLU A 129 13.90 -2.22 2.33
C GLU A 129 14.22 -3.43 3.21
N ASP A 130 13.34 -3.75 4.15
CA ASP A 130 13.43 -4.98 4.96
C ASP A 130 13.43 -6.23 4.08
N ALA A 131 12.58 -6.23 3.05
CA ALA A 131 12.52 -7.28 2.03
C ALA A 131 13.66 -7.22 0.99
N LYS A 132 14.67 -6.35 1.19
CA LYS A 132 15.84 -6.18 0.31
C LYS A 132 15.49 -5.87 -1.14
N MET A 133 14.37 -5.18 -1.37
CA MET A 133 13.93 -4.80 -2.70
C MET A 133 14.77 -3.64 -3.24
N PRO A 134 15.13 -3.64 -4.53
CA PRO A 134 15.88 -2.54 -5.12
C PRO A 134 15.03 -1.27 -5.20
N TYR A 135 15.61 -0.13 -4.86
CA TYR A 135 14.97 1.19 -4.93
C TYR A 135 13.63 1.27 -4.18
N PRO A 136 13.59 0.97 -2.86
CA PRO A 136 12.35 0.84 -2.09
C PRO A 136 11.49 2.10 -2.16
N ARG A 137 12.11 3.28 -2.17
CA ARG A 137 11.43 4.58 -2.33
C ARG A 137 10.68 4.70 -3.65
N ILE A 138 11.31 4.31 -4.76
CA ILE A 138 10.70 4.39 -6.10
C ILE A 138 9.53 3.41 -6.17
N LEU A 139 9.73 2.18 -5.67
CA LEU A 139 8.69 1.16 -5.62
C LEU A 139 7.50 1.59 -4.76
N ALA A 140 7.73 2.22 -3.60
CA ALA A 140 6.67 2.75 -2.75
C ALA A 140 5.85 3.83 -3.47
N TRP A 141 6.51 4.75 -4.18
CA TRP A 141 5.85 5.77 -5.01
C TRP A 141 5.04 5.15 -6.15
N LEU A 142 5.62 4.18 -6.85
CA LEU A 142 4.94 3.46 -7.92
C LEU A 142 3.70 2.72 -7.39
N ALA A 143 3.81 2.07 -6.24
CA ALA A 143 2.68 1.41 -5.59
C ALA A 143 1.58 2.42 -5.24
N MET A 144 1.91 3.52 -4.57
CA MET A 144 0.93 4.55 -4.20
C MET A 144 0.23 5.17 -5.43
N ILE A 145 0.98 5.53 -6.47
CA ILE A 145 0.40 6.06 -7.73
C ILE A 145 -0.49 5.01 -8.38
N THR A 146 -0.03 3.76 -8.46
CA THR A 146 -0.78 2.67 -9.08
C THR A 146 -2.09 2.40 -8.34
N GLU A 147 -2.09 2.39 -7.02
CA GLU A 147 -3.30 2.22 -6.22
C GLU A 147 -4.25 3.41 -6.35
N LEU A 148 -3.74 4.63 -6.17
CA LEU A 148 -4.57 5.83 -6.14
C LEU A 148 -5.10 6.19 -7.54
N VAL A 149 -4.20 6.38 -8.49
CA VAL A 149 -4.54 6.75 -9.87
C VAL A 149 -5.17 5.57 -10.59
N GLY A 150 -4.61 4.37 -10.46
CA GLY A 150 -5.18 3.18 -11.08
C GLY A 150 -6.54 2.81 -10.51
N GLY A 151 -6.75 2.92 -9.20
CA GLY A 151 -8.07 2.76 -8.57
C GLY A 151 -9.09 3.75 -9.12
N ALA A 152 -8.73 5.04 -9.19
CA ALA A 152 -9.61 6.09 -9.70
C ALA A 152 -9.95 5.89 -11.19
N LEU A 153 -8.97 5.50 -12.01
CA LEU A 153 -9.19 5.25 -13.43
C LEU A 153 -10.03 3.99 -13.67
N ILE A 154 -9.89 2.94 -12.84
CA ILE A 154 -10.78 1.78 -12.89
C ILE A 154 -12.23 2.16 -12.52
N LEU A 155 -12.44 3.02 -11.52
CA LEU A 155 -13.78 3.52 -11.17
C LEU A 155 -14.46 4.22 -12.35
N ILE A 156 -13.73 5.10 -13.04
CA ILE A 156 -14.21 5.80 -14.23
C ILE A 156 -14.37 4.82 -15.41
N GLY A 157 -13.65 3.70 -15.38
CA GLY A 157 -13.61 2.73 -16.46
C GLY A 157 -12.69 3.16 -17.59
N MET A 158 -11.58 3.84 -17.28
CA MET A 158 -10.55 4.23 -18.22
C MET A 158 -9.34 3.30 -18.11
N MET A 159 -8.89 2.74 -19.23
CA MET A 159 -7.78 1.81 -19.36
C MET A 159 -7.83 0.66 -18.33
N THR A 160 -9.02 0.11 -18.04
CA THR A 160 -9.21 -0.82 -16.91
C THR A 160 -8.25 -2.00 -16.96
N ARG A 161 -7.97 -2.55 -18.15
CA ARG A 161 -7.03 -3.69 -18.30
C ARG A 161 -5.61 -3.34 -17.86
N PHE A 162 -5.11 -2.18 -18.28
CA PHE A 162 -3.74 -1.76 -17.95
C PHE A 162 -3.60 -1.54 -16.45
N TRP A 163 -4.52 -0.81 -15.84
CA TRP A 163 -4.48 -0.54 -14.40
C TRP A 163 -4.74 -1.78 -13.55
N SER A 164 -5.60 -2.70 -14.00
CA SER A 164 -5.82 -3.98 -13.30
C SER A 164 -4.55 -4.82 -13.18
N ILE A 165 -3.63 -4.78 -14.15
CA ILE A 165 -2.32 -5.44 -14.03
C ILE A 165 -1.53 -4.83 -12.88
N GLY A 166 -1.42 -3.50 -12.86
CA GLY A 166 -0.72 -2.79 -11.78
C GLY A 166 -1.30 -3.11 -10.40
N LEU A 167 -2.62 -3.07 -10.27
CA LEU A 167 -3.30 -3.38 -9.00
C LEU A 167 -3.09 -4.85 -8.58
N ALA A 168 -3.14 -5.79 -9.52
CA ALA A 168 -2.85 -7.21 -9.24
C ALA A 168 -1.41 -7.39 -8.73
N ILE A 169 -0.44 -6.72 -9.36
CA ILE A 169 0.97 -6.73 -8.91
C ILE A 169 1.09 -6.15 -7.50
N THR A 170 0.45 -5.01 -7.21
CA THR A 170 0.53 -4.41 -5.86
C THR A 170 -0.04 -5.32 -4.77
N MET A 171 -1.13 -6.05 -5.04
CA MET A 171 -1.70 -7.00 -4.06
C MET A 171 -0.89 -8.28 -3.94
N GLY A 172 -0.35 -8.79 -5.06
CA GLY A 172 0.58 -9.91 -5.04
C GLY A 172 1.83 -9.60 -4.22
N MET A 173 2.40 -8.40 -4.41
CA MET A 173 3.54 -7.93 -3.61
C MET A 173 3.18 -7.69 -2.16
N ALA A 174 2.02 -7.10 -1.86
CA ALA A 174 1.57 -6.92 -0.48
C ALA A 174 1.41 -8.27 0.24
N PHE A 175 0.82 -9.28 -0.43
CA PHE A 175 0.72 -10.63 0.09
C PHE A 175 2.10 -11.26 0.30
N TYR A 176 2.99 -11.11 -0.67
CA TYR A 176 4.36 -11.61 -0.57
C TYR A 176 5.09 -11.04 0.65
N LEU A 177 5.04 -9.72 0.84
CA LEU A 177 5.76 -9.04 1.92
C LEU A 177 5.17 -9.28 3.31
N THR A 178 3.85 -9.48 3.41
CA THR A 178 3.16 -9.50 4.72
C THR A 178 2.73 -10.89 5.17
N MET A 179 2.52 -11.83 4.24
CA MET A 179 1.93 -13.12 4.54
C MET A 179 2.81 -14.30 4.16
N TRP A 180 3.67 -14.16 3.15
CA TRP A 180 4.41 -15.30 2.62
C TRP A 180 5.24 -16.01 3.68
N GLU A 181 6.04 -15.29 4.45
CA GLU A 181 6.89 -15.89 5.49
C GLU A 181 6.06 -16.56 6.59
N THR A 182 4.98 -15.90 7.03
CA THR A 182 4.08 -16.44 8.05
C THR A 182 3.40 -17.72 7.57
N VAL A 183 2.98 -17.75 6.30
CA VAL A 183 2.34 -18.91 5.68
C VAL A 183 3.35 -20.05 5.50
N CYS A 184 4.54 -19.78 4.95
CA CYS A 184 5.58 -20.78 4.75
C CYS A 184 6.06 -21.39 6.07
N ALA A 185 6.34 -20.58 7.08
CA ALA A 185 6.80 -21.06 8.40
C ALA A 185 5.75 -21.95 9.10
N LYS A 186 4.47 -21.76 8.81
CA LYS A 186 3.38 -22.59 9.36
C LYS A 186 3.12 -23.86 8.56
N ILE A 187 3.48 -23.88 7.29
CA ILE A 187 3.27 -25.03 6.39
C ILE A 187 4.49 -25.96 6.39
N GLU A 188 5.68 -25.46 6.71
CA GLU A 188 6.91 -26.25 6.75
C GLU A 188 6.77 -27.45 7.71
N GLY A 189 6.92 -28.66 7.16
CA GLY A 189 6.83 -29.91 7.92
C GLY A 189 5.44 -30.53 8.06
N LEU A 190 4.38 -29.88 7.55
CA LEU A 190 3.02 -30.43 7.63
C LEU A 190 2.69 -31.38 6.48
N ALA A 191 2.00 -32.47 6.80
CA ALA A 191 1.43 -33.35 5.81
C ALA A 191 0.28 -32.64 5.04
N TYR A 192 0.07 -33.02 3.77
CA TYR A 192 -0.99 -32.47 2.90
C TYR A 192 -2.40 -32.51 3.51
N THR A 193 -2.66 -33.35 4.51
CA THR A 193 -3.96 -33.45 5.19
C THR A 193 -4.16 -32.42 6.30
N GLU A 194 -3.10 -31.79 6.82
CA GLU A 194 -3.15 -30.90 7.99
C GLU A 194 -3.14 -29.40 7.63
N TRP A 195 -2.98 -29.07 6.35
CA TRP A 195 -2.84 -27.68 5.90
C TRP A 195 -4.05 -26.79 6.27
N TYR A 196 -5.26 -27.34 6.22
CA TYR A 196 -6.48 -26.64 6.66
C TYR A 196 -6.44 -26.32 8.15
N GLY A 197 -5.93 -27.24 8.97
CA GLY A 197 -5.76 -27.05 10.41
C GLY A 197 -4.76 -25.94 10.70
N ALA A 198 -3.63 -25.92 10.00
CA ALA A 198 -2.60 -24.90 10.18
C ALA A 198 -3.07 -23.47 9.84
N LEU A 199 -3.81 -23.30 8.75
CA LEU A 199 -4.41 -21.99 8.42
C LEU A 199 -5.40 -21.53 9.49
N SER A 200 -6.15 -22.45 10.10
CA SER A 200 -7.07 -22.09 11.19
C SER A 200 -6.37 -21.63 12.47
N THR A 201 -5.06 -21.91 12.62
CA THR A 201 -4.25 -21.41 13.74
C THR A 201 -3.73 -19.99 13.53
N LEU A 202 -3.83 -19.44 12.31
CA LEU A 202 -3.56 -18.03 12.07
C LEU A 202 -4.65 -17.22 12.78
N GLY A 203 -4.25 -16.24 13.58
CA GLY A 203 -5.20 -15.33 14.22
C GLY A 203 -6.13 -14.69 13.17
N HIS A 204 -7.40 -14.53 13.52
CA HIS A 204 -8.42 -13.97 12.63
C HIS A 204 -8.00 -12.68 11.89
N PRO A 205 -7.28 -11.71 12.51
CA PRO A 205 -6.85 -10.50 11.81
C PRO A 205 -5.87 -10.77 10.66
N THR A 206 -4.89 -11.64 10.88
CA THR A 206 -3.87 -12.01 9.88
C THR A 206 -4.52 -12.75 8.71
N LEU A 207 -5.37 -13.73 9.04
CA LEU A 207 -6.11 -14.52 8.06
C LEU A 207 -7.06 -13.64 7.22
N ASN A 208 -7.79 -12.72 7.85
CA ASN A 208 -8.66 -11.77 7.13
C ASN A 208 -7.86 -10.88 6.18
N THR A 209 -6.69 -10.41 6.60
CA THR A 209 -5.82 -9.57 5.77
C THR A 209 -5.29 -10.35 4.57
N ALA A 210 -4.86 -11.60 4.78
CA ALA A 210 -4.41 -12.49 3.71
C ALA A 210 -5.53 -12.75 2.69
N PHE A 211 -6.72 -13.11 3.17
CA PHE A 211 -7.87 -13.35 2.30
C PHE A 211 -8.27 -12.10 1.52
N LEU A 212 -8.22 -10.93 2.15
CA LEU A 212 -8.53 -9.66 1.49
C LEU A 212 -7.52 -9.36 0.38
N GLN A 213 -6.22 -9.49 0.62
CA GLN A 213 -5.18 -9.30 -0.40
C GLN A 213 -5.33 -10.26 -1.58
N VAL A 214 -5.53 -11.56 -1.31
CA VAL A 214 -5.71 -12.57 -2.36
C VAL A 214 -7.00 -12.33 -3.14
N SER A 215 -8.09 -11.96 -2.47
CA SER A 215 -9.37 -11.67 -3.12
C SER A 215 -9.29 -10.42 -4.01
N LEU A 216 -8.64 -9.35 -3.55
CA LEU A 216 -8.43 -8.15 -4.36
C LEU A 216 -7.53 -8.44 -5.57
N CYS A 217 -6.48 -9.25 -5.39
CA CYS A 217 -5.64 -9.71 -6.49
C CYS A 217 -6.46 -10.50 -7.51
N ALA A 218 -7.27 -11.47 -7.07
CA ALA A 218 -8.13 -12.27 -7.93
C ALA A 218 -9.16 -11.41 -8.68
N ILE A 219 -9.76 -10.41 -8.03
CA ILE A 219 -10.69 -9.47 -8.67
C ILE A 219 -9.96 -8.63 -9.73
N ALA A 220 -8.75 -8.15 -9.45
CA ALA A 220 -7.95 -7.40 -10.41
C ALA A 220 -7.61 -8.27 -11.64
N VAL A 221 -7.22 -9.52 -11.44
CA VAL A 221 -6.99 -10.49 -12.53
C VAL A 221 -8.29 -10.79 -13.30
N ALA A 222 -9.43 -10.93 -12.62
CA ALA A 222 -10.71 -11.12 -13.29
C ALA A 222 -11.06 -9.92 -14.20
N LEU A 223 -10.85 -8.68 -13.73
CA LEU A 223 -11.07 -7.46 -14.53
C LEU A 223 -10.11 -7.34 -15.72
N LEU A 224 -8.88 -7.82 -15.59
CA LEU A 224 -7.93 -7.90 -16.70
C LEU A 224 -8.51 -8.69 -17.88
N PHE A 225 -9.10 -9.86 -17.61
CA PHE A 225 -9.67 -10.73 -18.64
C PHE A 225 -11.07 -10.29 -19.09
N MET A 226 -11.94 -9.87 -18.16
CA MET A 226 -13.30 -9.41 -18.49
C MET A 226 -13.30 -8.07 -19.23
N GLY A 227 -12.29 -7.23 -19.00
CA GLY A 227 -12.21 -5.88 -19.55
C GLY A 227 -13.14 -4.88 -18.85
N PRO A 228 -13.30 -3.68 -19.44
CA PRO A 228 -13.88 -2.54 -18.73
C PRO A 228 -15.42 -2.54 -18.70
N GLY A 229 -16.09 -3.55 -19.28
CA GLY A 229 -17.56 -3.64 -19.30
C GLY A 229 -18.24 -2.65 -20.25
N SER A 230 -19.58 -2.54 -20.16
CA SER A 230 -20.36 -1.70 -21.09
C SER A 230 -20.47 -0.23 -20.73
N PHE A 231 -20.24 0.09 -19.47
CA PHE A 231 -20.32 1.43 -18.90
C PHE A 231 -18.92 2.04 -18.71
N SER A 232 -18.01 1.76 -19.63
CA SER A 232 -16.64 2.25 -19.56
C SER A 232 -16.44 3.39 -20.54
N VAL A 233 -15.72 4.41 -20.08
CA VAL A 233 -15.27 5.54 -20.90
C VAL A 233 -14.34 5.08 -22.03
N ASP A 234 -13.64 3.94 -21.91
CA ASP A 234 -12.84 3.35 -22.98
C ASP A 234 -13.63 3.11 -24.26
N ARG A 235 -14.95 2.85 -24.17
CA ARG A 235 -15.77 2.74 -25.38
C ARG A 235 -15.94 4.06 -26.10
N ILE A 236 -16.03 5.17 -25.37
CA ILE A 236 -16.22 6.50 -25.96
C ILE A 236 -14.98 6.88 -26.78
N PHE A 237 -13.78 6.53 -26.29
CA PHE A 237 -12.52 6.84 -26.97
C PHE A 237 -12.07 5.78 -28.00
N GLY A 238 -12.37 4.51 -27.78
CA GLY A 238 -11.88 3.40 -28.61
C GLY A 238 -12.90 2.86 -29.64
N SER A 239 -14.18 3.20 -29.52
CA SER A 239 -15.19 2.80 -30.51
C SER A 239 -15.35 3.95 -31.49
N GLY A 240 -14.61 3.89 -32.61
CA GLY A 240 -14.91 4.76 -33.74
C GLY A 240 -16.41 4.66 -34.13
N PRO A 241 -16.98 5.67 -34.80
CA PRO A 241 -18.42 5.75 -35.11
C PRO A 241 -19.04 4.58 -35.93
N GLY A 242 -18.28 3.55 -36.29
CA GLY A 242 -18.66 2.56 -37.29
C GLY A 242 -19.16 1.20 -36.80
N SER A 243 -18.86 0.76 -35.59
CA SER A 243 -19.11 -0.63 -35.17
C SER A 243 -20.12 -0.74 -34.04
N CYS A 244 -21.33 -0.23 -34.26
CA CYS A 244 -22.48 -0.75 -33.51
C CYS A 244 -22.80 -2.14 -34.05
N PRO A 245 -22.67 -3.24 -33.27
CA PRO A 245 -22.96 -4.59 -33.74
C PRO A 245 -24.41 -4.74 -34.22
N ARG A 246 -25.31 -3.84 -33.79
CA ARG A 246 -26.69 -3.73 -34.31
C ARG A 246 -26.77 -3.13 -35.72
N CYS A 247 -25.91 -2.17 -36.07
CA CYS A 247 -25.88 -1.63 -37.42
C CYS A 247 -25.33 -2.66 -38.40
N ASP A 248 -24.35 -3.47 -38.00
CA ASP A 248 -23.79 -4.51 -38.86
C ASP A 248 -24.77 -5.69 -39.04
N ARG A 249 -25.47 -6.09 -37.98
CA ARG A 249 -26.55 -7.09 -38.10
C ARG A 249 -27.70 -6.61 -38.98
N ARG A 250 -28.08 -5.32 -38.91
CA ARG A 250 -29.11 -4.78 -39.81
C ARG A 250 -28.63 -4.77 -41.27
N LYS A 251 -27.37 -4.45 -41.53
CA LYS A 251 -26.80 -4.54 -42.89
C LYS A 251 -26.79 -5.97 -43.43
N LEU A 252 -26.50 -6.96 -42.59
CA LEU A 252 -26.57 -8.37 -42.97
C LEU A 252 -28.02 -8.83 -43.21
N ASP A 253 -28.97 -8.40 -42.39
CA ASP A 253 -30.39 -8.69 -42.58
C ASP A 253 -30.94 -8.03 -43.85
N GLU A 254 -30.52 -6.80 -44.16
CA GLU A 254 -30.87 -6.08 -45.38
C GLU A 254 -30.25 -6.71 -46.63
N ALA A 255 -28.98 -7.11 -46.57
CA ALA A 255 -28.30 -7.84 -47.64
C ALA A 255 -28.96 -9.21 -47.90
N GLY A 256 -29.34 -9.93 -46.84
CA GLY A 256 -30.07 -11.19 -46.94
C GLY A 256 -31.44 -11.05 -47.60
N LYS A 257 -32.20 -10.01 -47.23
CA LYS A 257 -33.50 -9.70 -47.87
C LYS A 257 -33.35 -9.27 -49.33
N ALA A 258 -32.32 -8.50 -49.65
CA ALA A 258 -32.04 -8.08 -51.03
C ALA A 258 -31.73 -9.29 -51.93
N SER A 259 -30.91 -10.23 -51.45
CA SER A 259 -30.58 -11.47 -52.17
C SER A 259 -31.81 -12.37 -52.37
N ALA A 260 -32.65 -12.53 -51.34
CA ALA A 260 -33.87 -13.34 -51.43
C ALA A 260 -34.89 -12.80 -52.46
N ASN A 261 -34.98 -11.47 -52.63
CA ASN A 261 -35.86 -10.87 -53.62
C ASN A 261 -35.33 -10.96 -55.07
N ALA A 262 -34.00 -11.06 -55.27
CA ALA A 262 -33.42 -11.19 -56.60
C ALA A 262 -33.74 -12.55 -57.25
N GLY A 263 -33.86 -13.62 -56.46
CA GLY A 263 -34.17 -14.97 -56.96
C GLY A 263 -35.62 -15.21 -57.40
N LYS A 264 -36.56 -14.31 -57.11
CA LYS A 264 -38.00 -14.46 -57.44
C LYS A 264 -38.43 -13.84 -58.77
N LYS A 265 -37.52 -13.16 -59.48
CA LYS A 265 -37.82 -12.44 -60.74
C LYS A 265 -37.32 -13.15 -62.00
N GLY A 266 -36.88 -14.41 -61.90
CA GLY A 266 -36.41 -15.23 -63.02
C GLY A 266 -37.38 -16.31 -63.41
#